data_AF-A0ABC8XZQ8-F1
#
_entry.id   AF-A0ABC8XZQ8-F1
#
_cell.length_a   1.000
_cell.length_b   1.000
_cell.length_c   1.000
_cell.angle_alpha   90.00
_cell.angle_beta   90.00
_cell.angle_gamma   90.00
#
_symmetry.space_group_name_H-M   'P 1'
#
loop_
_entity.id
_entity.type
_entity.pdbx_description
1 polymer ?
#
loop_
_entity_poly.entity_id
_entity_poly.type
_entity_poly.pdbx_seq_one_letter_code
_entity_poly.pdbx_strand_id
1 'polypeptide(L)'
;MRKRKGENQSAGDALESFLNSISSSVPTVIPSKTSLAPPSSLHPFSSAPEKMEKFFSYSSSAPRRDEDAGITLLSGPPCCGKTSLLFQFAVNRAAESGRGVVFICSKGRMENNPPFLSQGVDPSMSLLQRIQIKYTEDGDEIRKYFAAFHLLDNFPAAVIVDDFADFFSERSCQQRYGTTRARDLAMVRILALCHNAIGHANAKLGSLGSCNLLLSDVLQGDTPRSLFIYKRWINSIYTIRADGTGSYTLQNIVSTESETKKARKAKYSVALQNLVLEEISS
;
A
#
# COMPACT_ATOMS: atom_id res chain seq x y z
N MET A 1 -12.47 1.31 42.09
CA MET A 1 -12.24 0.03 41.38
C MET A 1 -13.28 -0.11 40.26
N ARG A 2 -12.94 0.20 39.00
CA ARG A 2 -13.73 -0.17 37.80
C ARG A 2 -12.81 -0.07 36.58
N LYS A 3 -12.42 -1.23 36.06
CA LYS A 3 -11.46 -1.45 34.97
C LYS A 3 -12.21 -1.29 33.63
N ARG A 4 -11.78 -0.37 32.76
CA ARG A 4 -12.21 -0.34 31.35
C ARG A 4 -11.46 -1.46 30.61
N LYS A 5 -12.21 -2.33 29.94
CA LYS A 5 -11.69 -3.41 29.08
C LYS A 5 -12.54 -3.35 27.81
N GLY A 6 -11.99 -2.83 26.72
CA GLY A 6 -12.75 -2.63 25.48
C GLY A 6 -12.05 -1.79 24.41
N GLU A 7 -10.72 -1.83 24.33
CA GLU A 7 -9.92 -1.16 23.29
C GLU A 7 -8.77 -2.15 23.02
N ASN A 8 -8.68 -2.76 21.82
CA ASN A 8 -7.47 -3.46 21.29
C ASN A 8 -7.68 -4.33 20.01
N GLN A 9 -8.77 -4.18 19.26
CA GLN A 9 -8.98 -4.96 18.01
C GLN A 9 -8.58 -4.22 16.72
N SER A 10 -8.67 -2.89 16.66
CA SER A 10 -8.64 -2.12 15.39
C SER A 10 -7.27 -2.00 14.66
N ALA A 11 -6.14 -1.97 15.38
CA ALA A 11 -4.82 -1.71 14.77
C ALA A 11 -4.19 -2.95 14.13
N GLY A 12 -4.51 -4.15 14.63
CA GLY A 12 -4.07 -5.41 14.02
C GLY A 12 -4.69 -5.63 12.65
N ASP A 13 -5.95 -5.25 12.50
CA ASP A 13 -6.74 -5.46 11.27
C ASP A 13 -6.28 -4.56 10.11
N ALA A 14 -5.76 -3.36 10.40
CA ALA A 14 -5.19 -2.47 9.38
C ALA A 14 -3.85 -3.00 8.84
N LEU A 15 -3.03 -3.59 9.73
CA LEU A 15 -1.79 -4.29 9.36
C LEU A 15 -2.06 -5.54 8.56
N GLU A 16 -3.04 -6.32 8.99
CA GLU A 16 -3.53 -7.45 8.22
C GLU A 16 -4.05 -7.00 6.86
N SER A 17 -4.87 -5.96 6.79
CA SER A 17 -5.41 -5.47 5.52
C SER A 17 -4.32 -4.99 4.57
N PHE A 18 -3.25 -4.34 5.04
CA PHE A 18 -2.16 -3.87 4.17
C PHE A 18 -1.26 -5.02 3.72
N LEU A 19 -0.84 -5.89 4.63
CA LEU A 19 -0.04 -7.07 4.27
C LEU A 19 -0.85 -8.05 3.40
N ASN A 20 -2.12 -8.30 3.72
CA ASN A 20 -3.02 -9.14 2.92
C ASN A 20 -3.27 -8.52 1.53
N SER A 21 -3.36 -7.19 1.44
CA SER A 21 -3.42 -6.47 0.15
C SER A 21 -2.13 -6.49 -0.64
N ILE A 22 -1.02 -7.00 -0.11
CA ILE A 22 0.21 -7.25 -0.87
C ILE A 22 0.24 -8.72 -1.34
N SER A 23 -0.69 -9.56 -0.88
CA SER A 23 -0.49 -11.01 -0.85
C SER A 23 -1.57 -11.90 -1.49
N SER A 24 -2.57 -11.35 -2.17
CA SER A 24 -3.68 -12.14 -2.72
C SER A 24 -3.53 -12.43 -4.23
N SER A 25 -3.06 -13.64 -4.56
CA SER A 25 -3.17 -14.25 -5.89
C SER A 25 -4.27 -15.32 -5.88
N VAL A 26 -5.30 -15.17 -6.72
CA VAL A 26 -6.34 -16.20 -6.97
C VAL A 26 -6.62 -16.25 -8.49
N PRO A 27 -6.81 -17.45 -9.06
CA PRO A 27 -8.18 -17.90 -9.31
C PRO A 27 -8.46 -19.33 -8.80
N THR A 28 -9.50 -19.50 -8.00
CA THR A 28 -10.17 -20.78 -7.79
C THR A 28 -11.21 -20.93 -8.91
N VAL A 29 -10.88 -21.75 -9.91
CA VAL A 29 -11.86 -22.21 -10.91
C VAL A 29 -12.65 -23.36 -10.29
N ILE A 30 -13.97 -23.22 -10.21
CA ILE A 30 -14.90 -24.30 -9.90
C ILE A 30 -15.13 -25.11 -11.19
N PRO A 31 -14.87 -26.43 -11.26
CA PRO A 31 -15.27 -27.22 -12.40
C PRO A 31 -16.70 -27.77 -12.21
N SER A 32 -17.60 -27.40 -13.11
CA SER A 32 -18.86 -28.09 -13.36
C SER A 32 -18.60 -29.42 -14.09
N LYS A 33 -19.17 -30.50 -13.54
CA LYS A 33 -19.14 -31.88 -14.08
C LYS A 33 -19.81 -31.99 -15.44
N THR A 34 -19.17 -32.69 -16.40
CA THR A 34 -19.76 -33.86 -17.11
C THR A 34 -18.75 -34.61 -18.01
N SER A 35 -18.41 -35.84 -17.61
CA SER A 35 -18.34 -37.11 -18.38
C SER A 35 -17.75 -37.15 -19.82
N LEU A 36 -16.60 -37.83 -19.99
CA LEU A 36 -16.41 -39.13 -20.70
C LEU A 36 -14.90 -39.47 -20.82
N ALA A 37 -14.51 -40.73 -20.61
CA ALA A 37 -13.12 -41.25 -20.54
C ALA A 37 -12.79 -42.22 -21.73
N PRO A 38 -11.64 -42.93 -21.77
CA PRO A 38 -10.29 -42.51 -22.19
C PRO A 38 -9.71 -43.44 -23.32
N PRO A 39 -8.40 -43.42 -23.68
CA PRO A 39 -7.43 -44.32 -23.00
C PRO A 39 -5.93 -43.89 -22.93
N SER A 40 -5.26 -44.36 -21.86
CA SER A 40 -3.85 -44.84 -21.59
C SER A 40 -2.66 -44.48 -22.54
N SER A 41 -1.41 -44.21 -22.12
CA SER A 41 -0.57 -44.83 -21.05
C SER A 41 0.78 -44.09 -20.76
N LEU A 42 1.15 -44.01 -19.46
CA LEU A 42 2.47 -44.22 -18.77
C LEU A 42 3.75 -43.48 -19.27
N HIS A 43 4.48 -42.65 -18.48
CA HIS A 43 5.30 -42.93 -17.26
C HIS A 43 5.79 -41.61 -16.55
N PRO A 44 6.47 -41.62 -15.36
CA PRO A 44 6.01 -40.92 -14.15
C PRO A 44 6.79 -39.68 -13.66
N PHE A 45 6.12 -38.97 -12.73
CA PHE A 45 6.48 -37.82 -11.90
C PHE A 45 7.74 -37.94 -11.03
N SER A 46 8.46 -36.81 -10.88
CA SER A 46 9.07 -36.26 -9.64
C SER A 46 9.93 -35.04 -10.05
N SER A 47 9.83 -33.81 -9.55
CA SER A 47 9.26 -33.22 -8.34
C SER A 47 9.06 -31.70 -8.55
N ALA A 48 7.82 -31.23 -8.67
CA ALA A 48 7.38 -29.86 -8.39
C ALA A 48 5.87 -29.81 -8.62
N PRO A 49 5.08 -29.97 -7.56
CA PRO A 49 4.35 -28.80 -7.07
C PRO A 49 4.13 -28.88 -5.55
N GLU A 50 5.18 -28.68 -4.78
CA GLU A 50 5.07 -28.53 -3.32
C GLU A 50 5.81 -27.26 -2.91
N LYS A 51 5.18 -26.10 -3.16
CA LYS A 51 5.39 -24.83 -2.45
C LYS A 51 4.41 -23.75 -2.93
N MET A 52 3.20 -24.15 -3.29
CA MET A 52 2.09 -23.24 -3.61
C MET A 52 0.94 -23.35 -2.61
N GLU A 53 1.25 -23.84 -1.41
CA GLU A 53 0.42 -23.70 -0.22
C GLU A 53 1.20 -22.97 0.86
N LYS A 54 0.96 -21.65 0.92
CA LYS A 54 0.95 -20.76 2.11
C LYS A 54 0.97 -19.31 1.64
N PHE A 55 -0.04 -18.94 0.86
CA PHE A 55 -0.49 -17.56 0.75
C PHE A 55 -1.97 -17.56 1.20
N PHE A 56 -2.15 -17.54 2.53
CA PHE A 56 -3.35 -17.11 3.29
C PHE A 56 -4.60 -17.99 3.34
N SER A 57 -5.17 -18.05 4.55
CA SER A 57 -6.60 -18.28 4.83
C SER A 57 -7.05 -17.21 5.83
N TYR A 58 -8.12 -16.45 5.55
CA TYR A 58 -9.41 -16.47 6.26
C TYR A 58 -10.31 -15.26 5.95
N SER A 59 -11.62 -15.51 6.03
CA SER A 59 -12.75 -14.58 5.99
C SER A 59 -12.81 -13.65 7.20
N SER A 60 -13.18 -12.38 7.02
CA SER A 60 -13.78 -11.61 8.11
C SER A 60 -14.74 -10.53 7.61
N SER A 61 -15.99 -10.66 8.02
CA SER A 61 -17.10 -9.71 7.87
C SER A 61 -17.27 -8.94 9.17
N ALA A 62 -16.74 -7.72 9.29
CA ALA A 62 -17.03 -6.82 10.40
C ALA A 62 -17.05 -5.34 9.94
N PRO A 63 -17.99 -4.51 10.43
CA PRO A 63 -18.11 -3.12 10.02
C PRO A 63 -17.04 -2.24 10.69
N ARG A 64 -16.35 -1.40 9.90
CA ARG A 64 -15.26 -0.51 10.35
C ARG A 64 -15.81 0.74 11.04
N ARG A 65 -15.21 1.14 12.18
CA ARG A 65 -15.51 2.39 12.90
C ARG A 65 -14.66 3.56 12.39
N ASP A 66 -15.20 4.76 12.55
CA ASP A 66 -14.88 6.07 11.96
C ASP A 66 -13.51 6.71 12.26
N GLU A 67 -12.52 6.02 12.84
CA GLU A 67 -11.28 6.67 13.34
C GLU A 67 -9.97 6.35 12.59
N ASP A 68 -9.99 5.43 11.63
CA ASP A 68 -8.82 5.18 10.79
C ASP A 68 -9.17 5.49 9.34
N ALA A 69 -8.77 6.68 8.88
CA ALA A 69 -9.03 7.16 7.52
C ALA A 69 -8.34 6.29 6.43
N GLY A 70 -7.89 5.07 6.73
CA GLY A 70 -7.31 4.14 5.78
C GLY A 70 -6.02 4.67 5.14
N ILE A 71 -5.30 5.54 5.86
CA ILE A 71 -4.05 6.17 5.40
C ILE A 71 -2.88 5.35 5.91
N THR A 72 -1.95 5.02 5.02
CA THR A 72 -0.74 4.25 5.32
C THR A 72 0.47 4.94 4.72
N LEU A 73 1.59 4.92 5.44
CA LEU A 73 2.90 5.39 4.96
C LEU A 73 3.85 4.21 4.79
N LEU A 74 4.48 4.11 3.62
CA LEU A 74 5.61 3.22 3.34
C LEU A 74 6.90 4.03 3.21
N SER A 75 7.77 3.89 4.20
CA SER A 75 9.03 4.63 4.27
C SER A 75 10.23 3.71 4.13
N GLY A 76 11.35 4.19 3.59
CA GLY A 76 12.55 3.36 3.44
C GLY A 76 13.68 4.04 2.70
N PRO A 77 14.89 3.46 2.71
CA PRO A 77 16.06 4.02 2.04
C PRO A 77 15.83 4.17 0.52
N PRO A 78 16.67 4.95 -0.18
CA PRO A 78 16.70 4.95 -1.65
C PRO A 78 16.87 3.53 -2.20
N CYS A 79 16.32 3.28 -3.39
CA CYS A 79 16.53 2.04 -4.15
C CYS A 79 16.06 0.71 -3.51
N CYS A 80 15.29 0.73 -2.41
CA CYS A 80 14.78 -0.49 -1.79
C CYS A 80 13.53 -1.10 -2.45
N GLY A 81 13.13 -0.68 -3.66
CA GLY A 81 11.96 -1.26 -4.34
C GLY A 81 10.59 -0.78 -3.81
N LYS A 82 10.54 0.39 -3.14
CA LYS A 82 9.27 1.02 -2.69
C LYS A 82 8.23 1.10 -3.81
N THR A 83 8.59 1.67 -4.95
CA THR A 83 7.69 1.83 -6.10
C THR A 83 7.13 0.49 -6.57
N SER A 84 7.93 -0.58 -6.57
CA SER A 84 7.47 -1.94 -6.87
C SER A 84 6.45 -2.46 -5.84
N LEU A 85 6.70 -2.26 -4.54
CA LEU A 85 5.75 -2.62 -3.48
C LEU A 85 4.42 -1.86 -3.58
N LEU A 86 4.49 -0.55 -3.87
CA LEU A 86 3.31 0.28 -4.11
C LEU A 86 2.51 -0.22 -5.32
N PHE A 87 3.20 -0.59 -6.40
CA PHE A 87 2.55 -1.10 -7.60
C PHE A 87 1.89 -2.47 -7.34
N GLN A 88 2.55 -3.35 -6.57
CA GLN A 88 1.94 -4.61 -6.14
C GLN A 88 0.67 -4.38 -5.33
N PHE A 89 0.70 -3.42 -4.39
CA PHE A 89 -0.49 -3.01 -3.65
C PHE A 89 -1.61 -2.51 -4.59
N ALA A 90 -1.26 -1.76 -5.63
CA ALA A 90 -2.24 -1.29 -6.62
C ALA A 90 -2.95 -2.44 -7.34
N VAL A 91 -2.18 -3.42 -7.82
CA VAL A 91 -2.70 -4.61 -8.52
C VAL A 91 -3.68 -5.37 -7.64
N ASN A 92 -3.29 -5.65 -6.41
CA ASN A 92 -4.10 -6.44 -5.49
C ASN A 92 -5.36 -5.68 -5.06
N ARG A 93 -5.27 -4.37 -4.80
CA ARG A 93 -6.46 -3.55 -4.50
C ARG A 93 -7.44 -3.50 -5.67
N ALA A 94 -6.94 -3.43 -6.90
CA ALA A 94 -7.80 -3.50 -8.09
C ALA A 94 -8.48 -4.88 -8.22
N ALA A 95 -7.75 -5.96 -7.93
CA ALA A 95 -8.27 -7.33 -7.97
C ALA A 95 -9.34 -7.59 -6.88
N GLU A 96 -9.05 -7.22 -5.63
CA GLU A 96 -9.92 -7.47 -4.47
C GLU A 96 -11.23 -6.69 -4.52
N SER A 97 -11.15 -5.44 -4.96
CA SER A 97 -12.30 -4.53 -4.92
C SER A 97 -13.11 -4.51 -6.21
N GLY A 98 -12.52 -4.97 -7.33
CA GLY A 98 -13.05 -4.74 -8.67
C GLY A 98 -13.16 -3.27 -9.08
N ARG A 99 -12.62 -2.31 -8.31
CA ARG A 99 -12.63 -0.87 -8.60
C ARG A 99 -11.26 -0.37 -9.08
N GLY A 100 -11.25 0.84 -9.63
CA GLY A 100 -10.01 1.47 -10.09
C GLY A 100 -9.08 1.86 -8.95
N VAL A 101 -7.79 1.95 -9.25
CA VAL A 101 -6.73 2.47 -8.36
C VAL A 101 -6.04 3.62 -9.07
N VAL A 102 -5.75 4.70 -8.35
CA VAL A 102 -5.02 5.85 -8.90
C VAL A 102 -3.61 5.87 -8.32
N PHE A 103 -2.61 5.85 -9.20
CA PHE A 103 -1.19 5.87 -8.87
C PHE A 103 -0.58 7.23 -9.26
N ILE A 104 -0.37 8.09 -8.29
CA ILE A 104 0.20 9.43 -8.45
C ILE A 104 1.72 9.33 -8.28
N CYS A 105 2.48 9.84 -9.27
CA CYS A 105 3.94 9.79 -9.27
C CYS A 105 4.56 10.88 -10.15
N SER A 106 5.87 11.10 -9.99
CA SER A 106 6.66 11.89 -10.94
C SER A 106 6.88 11.12 -12.24
N LYS A 107 6.68 11.80 -13.39
CA LYS A 107 6.89 11.21 -14.72
C LYS A 107 8.33 10.73 -14.90
N GLY A 108 9.30 11.60 -14.61
CA GLY A 108 10.72 11.28 -14.77
C GLY A 108 11.16 10.09 -13.92
N ARG A 109 10.64 9.94 -12.69
CA ARG A 109 10.99 8.78 -11.84
C ARG A 109 10.41 7.49 -12.39
N MET A 110 9.14 7.51 -12.82
CA MET A 110 8.47 6.34 -13.38
C MET A 110 9.12 5.86 -14.68
N GLU A 111 9.54 6.78 -15.56
CA GLU A 111 10.19 6.45 -16.83
C GLU A 111 11.62 5.92 -16.63
N ASN A 112 12.37 6.47 -15.68
CA ASN A 112 13.76 6.07 -15.43
C ASN A 112 13.87 4.81 -14.57
N ASN A 113 12.90 4.56 -13.68
CA ASN A 113 12.91 3.44 -12.74
C ASN A 113 11.48 2.84 -12.64
N PRO A 114 11.01 2.15 -13.68
CA PRO A 114 9.68 1.54 -13.66
C PRO A 114 9.59 0.47 -12.55
N PRO A 115 8.39 0.26 -11.97
CA PRO A 115 8.20 -0.74 -10.94
C PRO A 115 8.49 -2.15 -11.47
N PHE A 116 9.19 -2.93 -10.66
CA PHE A 116 9.35 -4.36 -10.88
C PHE A 116 8.04 -5.07 -10.54
N LEU A 117 7.53 -5.88 -11.45
CA LEU A 117 6.36 -6.71 -11.21
C LEU A 117 6.75 -7.93 -10.35
N SER A 118 5.79 -8.47 -9.60
CA SER A 118 5.98 -9.77 -8.97
C SER A 118 5.87 -10.89 -10.02
N GLN A 119 6.48 -12.04 -9.72
CA GLN A 119 6.39 -13.21 -10.58
C GLN A 119 4.91 -13.62 -10.77
N GLY A 120 4.46 -13.67 -12.03
CA GLY A 120 3.09 -14.06 -12.38
C GLY A 120 2.13 -12.92 -12.69
N VAL A 121 2.54 -11.65 -12.55
CA VAL A 121 1.77 -10.51 -13.09
C VAL A 121 2.13 -10.33 -14.56
N ASP A 122 1.20 -10.67 -15.45
CA ASP A 122 1.34 -10.44 -16.89
C ASP A 122 0.86 -9.01 -17.25
N PRO A 123 1.69 -8.19 -17.93
CA PRO A 123 1.29 -6.90 -18.49
C PRO A 123 0.00 -6.90 -19.34
N SER A 124 -0.37 -8.05 -19.92
CA SER A 124 -1.59 -8.20 -20.72
C SER A 124 -2.88 -8.32 -19.88
N MET A 125 -2.76 -8.45 -18.55
CA MET A 125 -3.90 -8.62 -17.67
C MET A 125 -4.83 -7.41 -17.67
N SER A 126 -6.13 -7.66 -17.84
CA SER A 126 -7.19 -6.64 -17.74
C SER A 126 -7.23 -5.92 -16.38
N LEU A 127 -6.58 -6.46 -15.35
CA LEU A 127 -6.42 -5.82 -14.05
C LEU A 127 -5.58 -4.55 -14.13
N LEU A 128 -4.54 -4.50 -14.96
CA LEU A 128 -3.67 -3.32 -15.08
C LEU A 128 -4.42 -2.13 -15.69
N GLN A 129 -5.43 -2.39 -16.52
CA GLN A 129 -6.31 -1.36 -17.06
C GLN A 129 -7.11 -0.61 -15.98
N ARG A 130 -7.22 -1.19 -14.77
CA ARG A 130 -7.88 -0.54 -13.62
C ARG A 130 -6.93 0.37 -12.85
N ILE A 131 -5.62 0.34 -13.14
CA ILE A 131 -4.62 1.19 -12.49
C ILE A 131 -4.40 2.42 -13.37
N GLN A 132 -4.90 3.56 -12.93
CA GLN A 132 -4.69 4.85 -13.59
C GLN A 132 -3.42 5.51 -13.05
N ILE A 133 -2.42 5.68 -13.89
CA ILE A 133 -1.21 6.43 -13.54
C ILE A 133 -1.47 7.92 -13.81
N LYS A 134 -1.27 8.75 -12.80
CA LYS A 134 -1.35 10.20 -12.90
C LYS A 134 0.03 10.79 -12.61
N TYR A 135 0.61 11.40 -13.63
CA TYR A 135 1.85 12.15 -13.49
C TYR A 135 1.58 13.50 -12.84
N THR A 136 2.43 13.90 -11.91
CA THR A 136 2.31 15.13 -11.16
C THR A 136 3.69 15.75 -10.97
N GLU A 137 3.78 17.08 -11.05
CA GLU A 137 5.05 17.80 -10.93
C GLU A 137 5.21 18.52 -9.59
N ASP A 138 4.10 18.83 -8.90
CA ASP A 138 4.12 19.54 -7.62
C ASP A 138 2.94 19.17 -6.69
N GLY A 139 3.03 19.62 -5.45
CA GLY A 139 1.96 19.43 -4.47
C GLY A 139 0.64 20.11 -4.85
N ASP A 140 0.63 21.10 -5.74
CA ASP A 140 -0.61 21.79 -6.12
C ASP A 140 -1.57 20.91 -6.92
N GLU A 141 -1.05 20.03 -7.76
CA GLU A 141 -1.87 19.07 -8.50
C GLU A 141 -2.42 17.96 -7.59
N ILE A 142 -1.65 17.53 -6.60
CA ILE A 142 -2.13 16.62 -5.53
C ILE A 142 -3.28 17.28 -4.77
N ARG A 143 -3.10 18.54 -4.37
CA ARG A 143 -4.14 19.33 -3.70
C ARG A 143 -5.40 19.44 -4.54
N LYS A 144 -5.30 19.77 -5.83
CA LYS A 144 -6.45 19.85 -6.74
C LYS A 144 -7.16 18.50 -6.86
N TYR A 145 -6.42 17.41 -6.96
CA TYR A 145 -6.97 16.06 -7.05
C TYR A 145 -7.81 15.70 -5.83
N PHE A 146 -7.26 15.84 -4.62
CA PHE A 146 -8.00 15.52 -3.39
C PHE A 146 -9.13 16.53 -3.10
N ALA A 147 -8.96 17.80 -3.49
CA ALA A 147 -10.04 18.78 -3.37
C ALA A 147 -11.27 18.40 -4.20
N ALA A 148 -11.11 17.70 -5.32
CA ALA A 148 -12.20 17.28 -6.18
C ALA A 148 -12.98 16.04 -5.68
N PHE A 149 -12.58 15.40 -4.57
CA PHE A 149 -13.24 14.18 -4.08
C PHE A 149 -14.74 14.35 -3.81
N HIS A 150 -15.16 15.53 -3.36
CA HIS A 150 -16.58 15.82 -3.10
C HIS A 150 -17.44 15.85 -4.38
N LEU A 151 -16.80 15.97 -5.56
CA LEU A 151 -17.47 15.95 -6.86
C LEU A 151 -17.55 14.54 -7.47
N LEU A 152 -16.92 13.53 -6.83
CA LEU A 152 -16.90 12.17 -7.36
C LEU A 152 -18.17 11.41 -6.99
N ASP A 153 -18.77 10.77 -7.99
CA ASP A 153 -19.86 9.80 -7.79
C ASP A 153 -19.33 8.44 -7.36
N ASN A 154 -18.18 8.05 -7.91
CA ASN A 154 -17.50 6.80 -7.62
C ASN A 154 -16.09 7.07 -7.10
N PHE A 155 -15.69 6.35 -6.06
CA PHE A 155 -14.35 6.46 -5.48
C PHE A 155 -13.47 5.29 -5.90
N PRO A 156 -12.15 5.52 -6.09
CA PRO A 156 -11.21 4.45 -6.30
C PRO A 156 -11.12 3.54 -5.06
N ALA A 157 -10.62 2.32 -5.25
CA ALA A 157 -10.27 1.44 -4.15
C ALA A 157 -9.06 1.94 -3.37
N ALA A 158 -8.12 2.57 -4.07
CA ALA A 158 -6.98 3.20 -3.45
C ALA A 158 -6.48 4.39 -4.28
N VAL A 159 -5.90 5.36 -3.57
CA VAL A 159 -5.01 6.36 -4.14
C VAL A 159 -3.63 6.13 -3.56
N ILE A 160 -2.64 6.07 -4.43
CA ILE A 160 -1.25 5.82 -4.09
C ILE A 160 -0.47 7.05 -4.50
N VAL A 161 0.39 7.57 -3.62
CA VAL A 161 1.30 8.69 -3.95
C VAL A 161 2.72 8.24 -3.69
N ASP A 162 3.48 8.02 -4.77
CA ASP A 162 4.88 7.64 -4.69
C ASP A 162 5.77 8.87 -4.49
N ASP A 163 6.63 8.80 -3.47
CA ASP A 163 7.59 9.82 -3.06
C ASP A 163 6.94 11.16 -2.68
N PHE A 164 6.00 11.12 -1.73
CA PHE A 164 5.14 12.25 -1.37
C PHE A 164 5.93 13.53 -1.05
N ALA A 165 7.06 13.43 -0.35
CA ALA A 165 7.82 14.60 0.05
C ALA A 165 8.58 15.28 -1.10
N ASP A 166 8.75 14.61 -2.24
CA ASP A 166 9.45 15.11 -3.43
C ASP A 166 8.63 16.20 -4.16
N PHE A 167 7.30 16.15 -4.06
CA PHE A 167 6.40 17.16 -4.63
C PHE A 167 6.46 18.54 -3.93
N PHE A 168 7.26 18.66 -2.86
CA PHE A 168 7.35 19.86 -2.03
C PHE A 168 8.79 20.38 -1.99
N SER A 169 9.20 21.08 -3.05
CA SER A 169 10.52 21.73 -3.07
C SER A 169 10.59 22.88 -2.07
N GLU A 170 11.72 23.03 -1.38
CA GLU A 170 11.91 24.10 -0.40
C GLU A 170 11.74 25.49 -1.03
N ARG A 171 12.31 25.69 -2.23
CA ARG A 171 12.26 26.96 -2.96
C ARG A 171 10.84 27.38 -3.30
N SER A 172 10.05 26.48 -3.90
CA SER A 172 8.67 26.79 -4.29
C SER A 172 7.80 27.02 -3.07
N CYS A 173 7.99 26.23 -2.01
CA CYS A 173 7.26 26.43 -0.76
C CYS A 173 7.61 27.77 -0.11
N GLN A 174 8.90 28.13 -0.01
CA GLN A 174 9.34 29.39 0.57
C GLN A 174 8.78 30.60 -0.18
N GLN A 175 8.79 30.57 -1.52
CA GLN A 175 8.19 31.63 -2.33
C GLN A 175 6.69 31.80 -2.05
N ARG A 176 5.98 30.71 -1.78
CA ARG A 176 4.54 30.72 -1.57
C ARG A 176 4.12 31.13 -0.16
N TYR A 177 4.83 30.65 0.86
CA TYR A 177 4.42 30.81 2.25
C TYR A 177 5.27 31.82 3.02
N GLY A 178 6.44 32.23 2.51
CA GLY A 178 7.29 33.24 3.14
C GLY A 178 7.85 32.85 4.51
N THR A 179 7.89 31.55 4.85
CA THR A 179 8.36 31.07 6.15
C THR A 179 9.48 30.04 6.02
N THR A 180 10.32 29.94 7.05
CA THR A 180 11.39 28.94 7.15
C THR A 180 10.86 27.50 7.20
N ARG A 181 9.59 27.32 7.59
CA ARG A 181 8.89 26.03 7.65
C ARG A 181 7.85 25.87 6.53
N ALA A 182 8.05 26.56 5.42
CA ALA A 182 7.09 26.57 4.32
C ALA A 182 6.81 25.16 3.75
N ARG A 183 7.85 24.32 3.64
CA ARG A 183 7.72 22.94 3.15
C ARG A 183 6.85 22.09 4.08
N ASP A 184 7.17 22.09 5.38
CA ASP A 184 6.40 21.39 6.41
C ASP A 184 4.93 21.83 6.40
N LEU A 185 4.69 23.14 6.30
CA LEU A 185 3.35 23.71 6.25
C LEU A 185 2.57 23.24 5.01
N ALA A 186 3.24 23.16 3.85
CA ALA A 186 2.65 22.67 2.63
C ALA A 186 2.24 21.19 2.77
N MET A 187 3.15 20.35 3.26
CA MET A 187 2.91 18.92 3.49
C MET A 187 1.75 18.70 4.47
N VAL A 188 1.74 19.40 5.61
CA VAL A 188 0.66 19.29 6.61
C VAL A 188 -0.70 19.68 6.02
N ARG A 189 -0.77 20.75 5.22
CA ARG A 189 -2.03 21.18 4.59
C ARG A 189 -2.56 20.14 3.60
N ILE A 190 -1.68 19.53 2.82
CA ILE A 190 -2.08 18.49 1.87
C ILE A 190 -2.46 17.20 2.59
N LEU A 191 -1.71 16.78 3.61
CA LEU A 191 -2.06 15.60 4.43
C LEU A 191 -3.44 15.76 5.11
N ALA A 192 -3.72 16.95 5.66
CA ALA A 192 -5.03 17.24 6.23
C ALA A 192 -6.15 17.15 5.19
N LEU A 193 -5.92 17.67 3.97
CA LEU A 193 -6.87 17.56 2.86
C LEU A 193 -7.08 16.10 2.44
N CYS A 194 -6.00 15.33 2.29
CA CYS A 194 -6.05 13.91 1.99
C CYS A 194 -6.88 13.15 3.04
N HIS A 195 -6.65 13.42 4.32
CA HIS A 195 -7.40 12.81 5.42
C HIS A 195 -8.90 13.09 5.31
N ASN A 196 -9.28 14.35 5.08
CA ASN A 196 -10.69 14.72 4.90
C ASN A 196 -11.31 14.09 3.65
N ALA A 197 -10.57 14.06 2.54
CA ALA A 197 -11.04 13.49 1.28
C ALA A 197 -11.30 11.98 1.40
N ILE A 198 -10.39 11.24 2.04
CA ILE A 198 -10.56 9.81 2.26
C ILE A 198 -11.66 9.53 3.29
N GLY A 199 -11.75 10.32 4.36
CA GLY A 199 -12.86 10.25 5.31
C GLY A 199 -14.21 10.44 4.62
N HIS A 200 -14.32 11.45 3.75
CA HIS A 200 -15.52 11.68 2.93
C HIS A 200 -15.85 10.51 2.01
N ALA A 201 -14.84 9.98 1.29
CA ALA A 201 -15.02 8.82 0.41
C ALA A 201 -15.53 7.59 1.19
N ASN A 202 -14.93 7.31 2.35
CA ASN A 202 -15.31 6.16 3.17
C ASN A 202 -16.69 6.33 3.81
N ALA A 203 -17.05 7.53 4.24
CA ALA A 203 -18.40 7.83 4.72
C ALA A 203 -19.46 7.61 3.63
N LYS A 204 -19.18 8.01 2.39
CA LYS A 204 -20.10 7.83 1.25
C LYS A 204 -20.16 6.38 0.75
N LEU A 205 -19.05 5.64 0.83
CA LEU A 205 -19.02 4.21 0.48
C LEU A 205 -19.75 3.34 1.50
N GLY A 206 -19.67 3.64 2.79
CA GLY A 206 -20.32 2.85 3.85
C GLY A 206 -19.94 1.37 3.79
N SER A 207 -20.92 0.48 3.63
CA SER A 207 -20.69 -0.96 3.51
C SER A 207 -20.25 -1.42 2.12
N LEU A 208 -20.27 -0.55 1.10
CA LEU A 208 -19.89 -0.90 -0.29
C LEU A 208 -18.38 -1.08 -0.46
N GLY A 209 -17.58 -0.56 0.47
CA GLY A 209 -16.12 -0.73 0.46
C GLY A 209 -15.40 0.42 1.14
N SER A 210 -14.09 0.50 0.91
CA SER A 210 -13.25 1.60 1.42
C SER A 210 -12.29 2.10 0.34
N CYS A 211 -11.95 3.37 0.41
CA CYS A 211 -10.88 4.01 -0.34
C CYS A 211 -9.67 4.12 0.59
N ASN A 212 -8.55 3.49 0.23
CA ASN A 212 -7.30 3.61 0.96
C ASN A 212 -6.41 4.72 0.39
N LEU A 213 -5.58 5.32 1.24
CA LEU A 213 -4.49 6.19 0.80
C LEU A 213 -3.16 5.58 1.21
N LEU A 214 -2.30 5.29 0.23
CA LEU A 214 -0.95 4.81 0.48
C LEU A 214 0.06 5.86 0.01
N LEU A 215 0.83 6.39 0.95
CA LEU A 215 1.92 7.32 0.68
C LEU A 215 3.24 6.57 0.76
N SER A 216 4.21 6.91 -0.08
CA SER A 216 5.59 6.53 0.14
C SER A 216 6.48 7.74 0.38
N ASP A 217 7.57 7.53 1.11
CA ASP A 217 8.60 8.56 1.30
C ASP A 217 9.99 7.93 1.43
N VAL A 218 11.01 8.65 0.99
CA VAL A 218 12.40 8.25 1.14
C VAL A 218 12.93 8.74 2.49
N LEU A 219 13.36 7.80 3.34
CA LEU A 219 14.09 8.13 4.56
C LEU A 219 15.59 8.07 4.28
N GLN A 220 16.27 9.21 4.31
CA GLN A 220 17.72 9.30 4.29
C GLN A 220 18.23 9.62 5.71
N GLY A 221 18.82 8.62 6.38
CA GLY A 221 19.46 8.80 7.70
C GLY A 221 18.53 9.34 8.80
N ASP A 222 19.12 10.09 9.75
CA ASP A 222 18.42 10.75 10.85
C ASP A 222 17.49 11.87 10.34
N THR A 223 16.31 11.50 9.84
CA THR A 223 15.22 12.46 9.61
C THR A 223 14.03 12.21 10.56
N PRO A 224 14.18 12.52 11.87
CA PRO A 224 13.04 12.57 12.78
C PRO A 224 12.00 13.64 12.40
N ARG A 225 12.38 14.63 11.56
CA ARG A 225 11.52 15.78 11.23
C ARG A 225 10.35 15.41 10.31
N SER A 226 10.55 14.82 9.14
CA SER A 226 9.41 14.46 8.28
C SER A 226 8.50 13.43 8.96
N LEU A 227 9.08 12.52 9.75
CA LEU A 227 8.33 11.48 10.44
C LEU A 227 7.34 12.01 11.49
N PHE A 228 7.64 13.13 12.18
CA PHE A 228 6.66 13.71 13.12
C PHE A 228 5.41 14.22 12.39
N ILE A 229 5.57 14.75 11.18
CA ILE A 229 4.44 15.24 10.38
C ILE A 229 3.52 14.07 10.07
N TYR A 230 4.08 12.96 9.58
CA TYR A 230 3.29 11.78 9.26
C TYR A 230 2.64 11.15 10.49
N LYS A 231 3.37 11.01 11.61
CA LYS A 231 2.83 10.47 12.87
C LYS A 231 1.63 11.23 13.41
N ARG A 232 1.45 12.50 13.04
CA ARG A 232 0.28 13.30 13.42
C ARG A 232 -0.99 12.92 12.65
N TRP A 233 -0.86 12.45 11.42
CA TRP A 233 -1.97 12.24 10.49
C TRP A 233 -2.16 10.77 10.06
N ILE A 234 -1.19 9.91 10.37
CA ILE A 234 -1.10 8.54 9.84
C ILE A 234 -0.85 7.58 11.00
N ASN A 235 -1.81 6.69 11.22
CA ASN A 235 -1.76 5.69 12.28
C ASN A 235 -1.02 4.41 11.84
N SER A 236 -0.86 4.19 10.53
CA SER A 236 -0.20 3.02 9.97
C SER A 236 1.08 3.40 9.22
N ILE A 237 2.24 3.18 9.85
CA ILE A 237 3.55 3.53 9.29
C ILE A 237 4.43 2.29 9.19
N TYR A 238 4.83 1.98 7.97
CA TYR A 238 5.77 0.93 7.64
C TYR A 238 7.13 1.50 7.29
N THR A 239 8.17 0.82 7.72
CA THR A 239 9.55 1.17 7.39
C THR A 239 10.27 -0.04 6.85
N ILE A 240 10.95 0.17 5.73
CA ILE A 240 11.86 -0.77 5.11
C ILE A 240 13.26 -0.53 5.66
N ARG A 241 13.90 -1.60 6.11
CA ARG A 241 15.30 -1.61 6.55
C ARG A 241 16.09 -2.56 5.67
N ALA A 242 17.24 -2.12 5.18
CA ALA A 242 18.19 -3.01 4.51
C ALA A 242 18.88 -3.89 5.56
N ASP A 243 19.07 -5.17 5.26
CA ASP A 243 19.78 -6.10 6.14
C ASP A 243 21.27 -6.25 5.81
N GLY A 244 21.75 -5.52 4.79
CA GLY A 244 23.14 -5.56 4.34
C GLY A 244 23.49 -6.73 3.42
N THR A 245 22.55 -7.64 3.16
CA THR A 245 22.76 -8.87 2.36
C THR A 245 22.06 -8.85 1.00
N GLY A 246 21.53 -7.69 0.59
CA GLY A 246 20.74 -7.52 -0.64
C GLY A 246 19.24 -7.71 -0.44
N SER A 247 18.80 -7.97 0.79
CA SER A 247 17.39 -8.10 1.15
C SER A 247 16.96 -6.97 2.09
N TYR A 248 15.64 -6.85 2.21
CA TYR A 248 14.96 -5.77 2.88
C TYR A 248 13.91 -6.34 3.82
N THR A 249 13.78 -5.74 5.00
CA THR A 249 12.74 -6.08 5.97
C THR A 249 11.75 -4.94 6.13
N LEU A 250 10.48 -5.22 5.87
CA LEU A 250 9.35 -4.34 6.11
C LEU A 250 8.83 -4.55 7.53
N GLN A 251 8.71 -3.46 8.31
CA GLN A 251 8.25 -3.50 9.71
C GLN A 251 7.31 -2.33 10.01
N ASN A 252 6.30 -2.53 10.85
CA ASN A 252 5.44 -1.44 11.33
C ASN A 252 6.08 -0.76 12.55
N ILE A 253 6.14 0.58 12.57
CA ILE A 253 6.76 1.38 13.66
C ILE A 253 5.72 1.91 14.67
N VAL A 254 4.44 2.00 14.30
CA VAL A 254 3.39 2.57 15.16
C VAL A 254 2.53 1.44 15.72
N SER A 255 3.08 0.75 16.71
CA SER A 255 2.29 0.05 17.72
C SER A 255 2.62 0.66 19.07
N THR A 256 1.97 1.76 19.42
CA THR A 256 2.02 2.30 20.77
C THR A 256 1.40 1.26 21.71
N GLU A 257 2.23 0.75 22.62
CA GLU A 257 1.85 0.05 23.85
C GLU A 257 1.13 -1.31 23.72
N SER A 258 1.89 -2.36 23.39
CA SER A 258 1.85 -3.63 24.15
C SER A 258 2.97 -4.56 23.68
N GLU A 259 3.94 -4.85 24.55
CA GLU A 259 5.06 -5.78 24.34
C GLU A 259 4.65 -7.26 24.14
N THR A 260 3.44 -7.56 23.66
CA THR A 260 2.94 -8.95 23.58
C THR A 260 2.44 -9.39 22.22
N LYS A 261 2.31 -8.50 21.22
CA LYS A 261 2.11 -8.91 19.82
C LYS A 261 3.41 -8.70 19.07
N LYS A 262 4.13 -9.78 18.80
CA LYS A 262 5.27 -9.78 17.88
C LYS A 262 4.89 -9.01 16.62
N ALA A 263 5.62 -7.94 16.34
CA ALA A 263 5.40 -7.13 15.15
C ALA A 263 5.64 -8.02 13.92
N ARG A 264 4.61 -8.20 13.07
CA ARG A 264 4.77 -8.94 11.81
C ARG A 264 5.83 -8.24 10.95
N LYS A 265 6.76 -9.03 10.41
CA LYS A 265 7.80 -8.54 9.50
C LYS A 265 7.75 -9.34 8.22
N ALA A 266 7.96 -8.68 7.10
CA ALA A 266 8.13 -9.34 5.81
C ALA A 266 9.55 -9.06 5.30
N LYS A 267 10.24 -10.12 4.89
CA LYS A 267 11.55 -10.05 4.25
C LYS A 267 11.38 -10.25 2.75
N TYR A 268 11.95 -9.35 1.95
CA TYR A 268 11.90 -9.42 0.50
C TYR A 268 13.23 -8.99 -0.10
N SER A 269 13.50 -9.39 -1.34
CA SER A 269 14.62 -8.90 -2.13
C SER A 269 14.15 -8.42 -3.50
N VAL A 270 15.00 -7.61 -4.12
CA VAL A 270 14.85 -7.20 -5.51
C VAL A 270 15.94 -7.92 -6.29
N ALA A 271 15.59 -9.03 -6.93
CA ALA A 271 16.52 -9.89 -7.65
C ALA A 271 16.03 -10.10 -9.08
N LEU A 272 16.94 -10.02 -10.06
CA LEU A 272 16.64 -10.24 -11.48
C LEU A 272 15.43 -9.43 -11.97
N GLN A 273 15.34 -8.16 -11.57
CA GLN A 273 14.22 -7.25 -11.91
C GLN A 273 12.84 -7.74 -11.43
N ASN A 274 12.80 -8.59 -10.40
CA ASN A 274 11.57 -9.07 -9.78
C ASN A 274 11.56 -8.76 -8.29
N LEU A 275 10.37 -8.51 -7.76
CA LEU A 275 10.12 -8.46 -6.33
C LEU A 275 9.92 -9.89 -5.81
N VAL A 276 10.78 -10.35 -4.89
CA VAL A 276 10.75 -11.71 -4.33
C VAL A 276 10.50 -11.64 -2.83
N LEU A 277 9.42 -12.27 -2.36
CA LEU A 277 9.15 -12.43 -0.93
C LEU A 277 9.94 -13.63 -0.40
N GLU A 278 10.79 -13.40 0.59
CA GLU A 278 11.64 -14.43 1.19
C GLU A 278 11.00 -15.08 2.42
N GLU A 279 10.47 -14.26 3.33
CA GLU A 279 9.97 -14.74 4.62
C GLU A 279 8.89 -13.80 5.19
N ILE A 280 7.90 -14.38 5.87
CA ILE A 280 6.99 -13.63 6.74
C ILE A 280 7.17 -14.17 8.16
N SER A 281 7.51 -13.29 9.10
CA SER A 281 7.61 -13.64 10.52
C SER A 281 6.50 -12.96 11.31
N SER A 282 5.96 -13.70 12.28
CA SER A 282 4.87 -13.28 13.18
C SER A 282 5.19 -13.53 14.64
#